data_AF-A9WKQ1-F1
#
_entry.id   AF-A9WKQ1-F1
#
_cell.length_a   1.000
_cell.length_b   1.000
_cell.length_c   1.000
_cell.angle_alpha   90.00
_cell.angle_beta   90.00
_cell.angle_gamma   90.00
#
_symmetry.space_group_name_H-M   'P 1'
#
loop_
_entity.id
_entity.type
_entity.pdbx_description
1 polymer ?
#
loop_
_entity_poly.entity_id
_entity_poly.type
_entity_poly.pdbx_seq_one_letter_code
_entity_poly.pdbx_strand_id
1 'polypeptide(L)'
;MFRLRSNQDFVAGFGNAITLNAGVSSAKDVIAVAAAKWSTPTVPESFSSRGPVTQYFNQNGVALANAEVRNKPEVMAPDGVATTVQGFAAFYGTSAAAPAVAGAVAMAVSAYPAATPAKIREWIASGNATTSAADGYGPTRVGTGLIQADLLVGLAKAQADTDAAAAAQSNNE
;
A
#
# COMPACT_ATOMS: atom_id res chain seq x y z
N MET A 1 -21.07 -38.06 -14.77
CA MET A 1 -21.64 -36.70 -14.63
C MET A 1 -21.25 -36.15 -13.26
N PHE A 2 -20.07 -35.51 -13.20
CA PHE A 2 -19.59 -34.73 -12.06
C PHE A 2 -19.36 -33.32 -12.61
N ARG A 3 -20.10 -32.32 -12.09
CA ARG A 3 -20.11 -30.94 -12.63
C ARG A 3 -18.92 -30.16 -12.06
N LEU A 4 -18.01 -29.72 -12.93
CA LEU A 4 -17.05 -28.66 -12.61
C LEU A 4 -17.74 -27.30 -12.82
N ARG A 5 -17.88 -26.52 -11.75
CA ARG A 5 -18.08 -25.07 -11.82
C ARG A 5 -16.71 -24.42 -11.64
N SER A 6 -16.35 -23.54 -12.57
CA SER A 6 -15.06 -22.84 -12.68
C SER A 6 -14.40 -22.52 -11.33
N ASN A 7 -13.35 -23.29 -11.03
CA ASN A 7 -12.32 -23.06 -10.01
C ASN A 7 -11.05 -23.74 -10.54
N GLN A 8 -10.44 -23.15 -11.58
CA GLN A 8 -9.31 -23.78 -12.27
C GLN A 8 -8.03 -23.58 -11.45
N ASP A 9 -7.50 -24.71 -11.00
CA ASP A 9 -6.20 -24.88 -10.38
C ASP A 9 -5.09 -24.37 -11.29
N PHE A 10 -4.35 -23.36 -10.82
CA PHE A 10 -3.08 -22.98 -11.41
C PHE A 10 -1.99 -23.91 -10.85
N VAL A 11 -1.74 -25.01 -11.55
CA VAL A 11 -0.53 -25.81 -11.33
C VAL A 11 0.63 -25.10 -12.01
N ALA A 12 1.33 -24.22 -11.28
CA ALA A 12 2.70 -23.84 -11.62
C ALA A 12 3.66 -24.69 -10.79
N GLY A 13 4.25 -25.68 -11.45
CA GLY A 13 5.28 -26.53 -10.85
C GLY A 13 6.56 -25.75 -10.60
N PHE A 14 6.80 -25.37 -9.34
CA PHE A 14 8.11 -25.21 -8.74
C PHE A 14 8.01 -25.58 -7.25
N GLY A 15 8.49 -26.79 -6.90
CA GLY A 15 8.85 -27.29 -5.55
C GLY A 15 8.03 -26.89 -4.31
N ASN A 16 7.26 -27.83 -3.75
CA ASN A 16 6.93 -28.01 -2.32
C ASN A 16 6.81 -26.77 -1.40
N ALA A 17 6.08 -25.74 -1.80
CA ALA A 17 5.60 -24.70 -0.89
C ALA A 17 4.16 -24.31 -1.22
N ILE A 18 3.19 -24.92 -0.54
CA ILE A 18 1.76 -24.62 -0.63
C ILE A 18 1.41 -23.39 0.24
N THR A 19 2.14 -22.29 0.06
CA THR A 19 1.73 -21.00 0.63
C THR A 19 1.16 -20.16 -0.50
N LEU A 20 -0.12 -20.36 -0.79
CA LEU A 20 -0.94 -19.31 -1.41
C LEU A 20 -1.03 -18.16 -0.40
N ASN A 21 0.03 -17.37 -0.29
CA ASN A 21 -0.12 -16.01 0.19
C ASN A 21 -1.01 -15.34 -0.85
N ALA A 22 -2.09 -14.68 -0.44
CA ALA A 22 -2.97 -13.96 -1.34
C ALA A 22 -2.23 -12.79 -2.03
N GLY A 23 -1.30 -13.04 -2.96
CA GLY A 23 -0.44 -12.03 -3.58
C GLY A 23 0.48 -11.26 -2.61
N VAL A 24 1.41 -10.48 -3.17
CA VAL A 24 2.30 -9.57 -2.41
C VAL A 24 1.52 -8.51 -1.61
N SER A 25 0.31 -8.16 -2.05
CA SER A 25 -0.58 -7.19 -1.39
C SER A 25 -1.07 -7.64 -0.02
N SER A 26 -1.01 -8.94 0.30
CA SER A 26 -1.48 -9.49 1.57
C SER A 26 -0.37 -9.67 2.61
N ALA A 27 0.88 -9.38 2.22
CA ALA A 27 2.01 -9.45 3.12
C ALA A 27 1.94 -8.35 4.19
N LYS A 28 2.36 -8.70 5.41
CA LYS A 28 2.26 -7.82 6.58
C LYS A 28 3.00 -6.49 6.41
N ASP A 29 4.21 -6.54 5.86
CA ASP A 29 5.12 -5.39 5.83
C ASP A 29 5.12 -4.62 4.51
N VAL A 30 4.23 -4.98 3.58
CA VAL A 30 4.05 -4.30 2.28
C VAL A 30 2.94 -3.26 2.39
N ILE A 31 3.08 -2.16 1.67
CA ILE A 31 2.00 -1.17 1.49
C ILE A 31 1.17 -1.61 0.28
N ALA A 32 -0.06 -2.06 0.50
CA ALA A 32 -1.01 -2.36 -0.56
C ALA A 32 -1.80 -1.09 -0.94
N VAL A 33 -1.99 -0.90 -2.24
CA VAL A 33 -2.51 0.34 -2.81
C VAL A 33 -3.82 0.08 -3.57
N ALA A 34 -4.88 0.77 -3.17
CA ALA A 34 -6.13 0.88 -3.93
C ALA A 34 -6.00 1.89 -5.08
N ALA A 35 -6.79 1.69 -6.13
CA ALA A 35 -6.89 2.63 -7.24
C ALA A 35 -8.07 3.59 -7.03
N ALA A 36 -7.84 4.87 -7.26
CA ALA A 36 -8.86 5.90 -7.39
C ALA A 36 -8.78 6.55 -8.77
N LYS A 37 -9.92 6.93 -9.33
CA LYS A 37 -9.95 7.59 -10.62
C LYS A 37 -9.27 8.96 -10.52
N TRP A 38 -8.30 9.28 -11.38
CA TRP A 38 -7.61 10.58 -11.33
C TRP A 38 -8.55 11.80 -11.33
N SER A 39 -9.70 11.72 -12.02
CA SER A 39 -10.65 12.83 -12.12
C SER A 39 -11.54 12.99 -10.87
N THR A 40 -11.63 11.95 -10.03
CA THR A 40 -12.37 11.92 -8.77
C THR A 40 -11.54 11.19 -7.73
N PRO A 41 -10.39 11.74 -7.32
CA PRO A 41 -9.31 10.97 -6.68
C PRO A 41 -9.63 10.54 -5.24
N THR A 42 -10.74 11.01 -4.67
CA THR A 42 -11.27 10.54 -3.38
C THR A 42 -12.26 9.36 -3.51
N VAL A 43 -12.58 8.94 -4.74
CA VAL A 43 -13.50 7.83 -5.03
C VAL A 43 -12.71 6.63 -5.56
N PRO A 44 -12.75 5.47 -4.89
CA PRO A 44 -12.05 4.29 -5.36
C PRO A 44 -12.70 3.73 -6.63
N GLU A 45 -11.85 3.19 -7.51
CA GLU A 45 -12.28 2.48 -8.71
C GLU A 45 -13.01 1.18 -8.35
N SER A 46 -14.03 0.81 -9.14
CA SER A 46 -14.91 -0.32 -8.84
C SER A 46 -14.18 -1.67 -8.89
N PHE A 47 -13.13 -1.77 -9.72
CA PHE A 47 -12.28 -2.94 -9.84
C PHE A 47 -11.23 -3.05 -8.72
N SER A 48 -11.05 -2.00 -7.90
CA SER A 48 -10.02 -2.01 -6.84
C SER A 48 -10.34 -3.09 -5.81
N SER A 49 -9.39 -4.00 -5.61
CA SER A 49 -9.50 -5.07 -4.61
C SER A 49 -9.72 -4.51 -3.21
N ARG A 50 -10.45 -5.27 -2.40
CA ARG A 50 -10.90 -4.88 -1.06
C ARG A 50 -10.43 -5.90 -0.05
N GLY A 51 -10.11 -5.45 1.15
CA GLY A 51 -9.90 -6.34 2.29
C GLY A 51 -11.15 -6.50 3.16
N PRO A 52 -10.96 -6.98 4.40
CA PRO A 52 -9.68 -7.42 4.95
C PRO A 52 -9.17 -8.71 4.28
N VAL A 53 -7.88 -9.01 4.45
CA VAL A 53 -7.30 -10.29 4.04
C VAL A 53 -7.06 -11.16 5.26
N THR A 54 -7.49 -12.42 5.18
CA THR A 54 -7.28 -13.40 6.25
C THR A 54 -6.15 -14.36 5.87
N GLN A 55 -5.12 -14.44 6.70
CA GLN A 55 -4.04 -15.41 6.55
C GLN A 55 -4.27 -16.61 7.48
N TYR A 56 -4.20 -17.81 6.92
CA TYR A 56 -4.38 -19.07 7.64
C TYR A 56 -3.07 -19.83 7.87
N PHE A 57 -2.01 -19.51 7.13
CA PHE A 57 -0.73 -20.25 7.14
C PHE A 57 0.44 -19.29 7.32
N ASN A 58 1.46 -19.69 8.08
CA ASN A 58 2.69 -18.93 8.21
C ASN A 58 3.61 -19.07 6.97
N GLN A 59 4.77 -18.41 7.00
CA GLN A 59 5.75 -18.42 5.89
C GLN A 59 6.26 -19.82 5.51
N ASN A 60 6.20 -20.77 6.45
CA ASN A 60 6.64 -22.16 6.25
C ASN A 60 5.48 -23.08 5.82
N GLY A 61 4.29 -22.53 5.53
CA GLY A 61 3.10 -23.30 5.14
C GLY A 61 2.41 -24.01 6.31
N VAL A 62 2.78 -23.71 7.56
CA VAL A 62 2.14 -24.29 8.75
C VAL A 62 0.90 -23.49 9.11
N ALA A 63 -0.20 -24.17 9.38
CA ALA A 63 -1.46 -23.55 9.80
C ALA A 63 -1.25 -22.75 11.10
N LEU A 64 -1.79 -21.53 11.13
CA LEU A 64 -1.80 -20.69 12.32
C LEU A 64 -2.85 -21.21 13.30
N ALA A 65 -2.53 -21.18 14.60
CA ALA A 65 -3.48 -21.54 15.65
C ALA A 65 -4.72 -20.62 15.65
N ASN A 66 -4.53 -19.35 15.27
CA ASN A 66 -5.59 -18.40 14.99
C ASN A 66 -5.31 -17.73 13.65
N ALA A 67 -6.33 -17.58 12.81
CA ALA A 67 -6.20 -16.87 11.55
C ALA A 67 -5.86 -15.38 11.79
N GLU A 68 -4.89 -14.84 11.07
CA GLU A 68 -4.50 -13.43 11.17
C GLU A 68 -5.31 -12.61 10.17
N VAL A 69 -6.10 -11.64 10.67
CA VAL A 69 -6.84 -10.70 9.83
C VAL A 69 -6.01 -9.44 9.64
N ARG A 70 -5.79 -9.06 8.37
CA ARG A 70 -5.05 -7.86 7.99
C ARG A 70 -5.94 -6.86 7.28
N ASN A 71 -5.82 -5.60 7.69
CA ASN A 71 -6.49 -4.49 7.03
C ASN A 71 -5.68 -4.08 5.80
N LYS A 72 -6.18 -4.47 4.64
CA LYS A 72 -5.66 -4.11 3.31
C LYS A 72 -6.81 -3.52 2.49
N PRO A 73 -6.55 -2.63 1.52
CA PRO A 73 -5.28 -1.93 1.30
C PRO A 73 -4.97 -0.93 2.43
N GLU A 74 -3.70 -0.54 2.57
CA GLU A 74 -3.30 0.50 3.53
C GLU A 74 -3.62 1.91 3.06
N VAL A 75 -3.61 2.13 1.73
CA VAL A 75 -3.71 3.46 1.14
C VAL A 75 -4.31 3.38 -0.26
N MET A 76 -4.73 4.51 -0.81
CA MET A 76 -5.24 4.66 -2.16
C MET A 76 -4.43 5.70 -2.93
N ALA A 77 -4.30 5.54 -4.24
CA ALA A 77 -3.62 6.49 -5.11
C ALA A 77 -4.34 6.61 -6.46
N PRO A 78 -4.13 7.73 -7.20
CA PRO A 78 -4.80 7.94 -8.46
C PRO A 78 -4.27 6.99 -9.54
N ASP A 79 -5.16 6.53 -10.41
CA ASP A 79 -4.86 5.75 -11.59
C ASP A 79 -5.39 6.44 -12.86
N GLY A 80 -5.18 5.84 -14.04
CA GLY A 80 -5.68 6.42 -15.29
C GLY A 80 -4.92 7.68 -15.70
N VAL A 81 -3.68 7.84 -15.21
CA VAL A 81 -2.82 8.96 -15.56
C VAL A 81 -2.26 8.79 -16.97
N ALA A 82 -2.22 9.89 -17.73
CA ALA A 82 -1.60 9.95 -19.05
C ALA A 82 -0.18 10.51 -18.95
N THR A 83 0.70 10.11 -19.86
CA THR A 83 2.06 10.66 -19.95
C THR A 83 2.17 11.61 -21.14
N THR A 84 3.21 12.44 -21.14
CA THR A 84 3.55 13.31 -22.28
C THR A 84 4.22 12.56 -23.43
N VAL A 85 4.52 11.27 -23.25
CA VAL A 85 5.13 10.44 -24.28
C VAL A 85 4.06 10.01 -25.27
N GLN A 86 4.20 10.47 -26.50
CA GLN A 86 3.24 10.18 -27.57
C GLN A 86 3.14 8.66 -27.84
N GLY A 87 1.91 8.19 -28.07
CA GLY A 87 1.64 6.78 -28.39
C GLY A 87 1.24 5.91 -27.20
N PHE A 88 1.30 6.43 -25.96
CA PHE A 88 0.77 5.75 -24.78
C PHE A 88 -0.62 6.26 -24.41
N ALA A 89 -1.56 5.34 -24.22
CA ALA A 89 -2.86 5.65 -23.64
C ALA A 89 -2.76 5.77 -22.11
N ALA A 90 -3.76 6.39 -21.48
CA ALA A 90 -3.89 6.41 -20.03
C ALA A 90 -3.94 4.98 -19.46
N PHE A 91 -3.18 4.72 -18.40
CA PHE A 91 -3.06 3.40 -17.80
C PHE A 91 -3.90 3.29 -16.52
N TYR A 92 -4.90 2.42 -16.53
CA TYR A 92 -5.83 2.19 -15.43
C TYR A 92 -5.49 0.92 -14.68
N GLY A 93 -5.71 0.93 -13.36
CA GLY A 93 -5.48 -0.20 -12.49
C GLY A 93 -4.70 0.14 -11.22
N THR A 94 -4.74 -0.75 -10.25
CA THR A 94 -3.86 -0.71 -9.07
C THR A 94 -2.39 -0.78 -9.45
N SER A 95 -2.06 -1.34 -10.61
CA SER A 95 -0.71 -1.29 -11.22
C SER A 95 -0.25 0.12 -11.58
N ALA A 96 -1.15 1.06 -11.86
CA ALA A 96 -0.82 2.47 -12.07
C ALA A 96 -0.80 3.26 -10.75
N ALA A 97 -1.66 2.90 -9.79
CA ALA A 97 -1.72 3.52 -8.47
C ALA A 97 -0.49 3.18 -7.59
N ALA A 98 -0.03 1.92 -7.62
CA ALA A 98 1.11 1.47 -6.83
C ALA A 98 2.42 2.27 -7.05
N PRO A 99 2.87 2.53 -8.30
CA PRO A 99 4.07 3.34 -8.53
C PRO A 99 3.91 4.80 -8.10
N ALA A 100 2.68 5.35 -8.04
CA ALA A 100 2.45 6.70 -7.52
C ALA A 100 2.79 6.78 -6.02
N VAL A 101 2.36 5.79 -5.23
CA VAL A 101 2.74 5.68 -3.80
C VAL A 101 4.23 5.45 -3.66
N ALA A 102 4.83 4.59 -4.49
CA ALA A 102 6.26 4.35 -4.47
C ALA A 102 7.07 5.63 -4.72
N GLY A 103 6.63 6.48 -5.66
CA GLY A 103 7.22 7.79 -5.92
C GLY A 103 7.13 8.73 -4.71
N ALA A 104 5.96 8.82 -4.06
CA ALA A 104 5.78 9.62 -2.85
C ALA A 104 6.70 9.14 -1.71
N VAL A 105 6.80 7.83 -1.51
CA VAL A 105 7.71 7.22 -0.52
C VAL A 105 9.17 7.51 -0.87
N ALA A 106 9.57 7.42 -2.13
CA ALA A 106 10.93 7.74 -2.56
C ALA A 106 11.29 9.21 -2.27
N MET A 107 10.36 10.14 -2.49
CA MET A 107 10.56 11.55 -2.13
C MET A 107 10.70 11.74 -0.62
N ALA A 108 9.90 11.03 0.19
CA ALA A 108 10.00 11.08 1.64
C ALA A 108 11.34 10.53 2.15
N VAL A 109 11.81 9.42 1.59
CA VAL A 109 13.14 8.85 1.88
C VAL A 109 14.25 9.81 1.42
N SER A 110 14.08 10.50 0.30
CA SER A 110 15.03 11.53 -0.13
C SER A 110 15.08 12.73 0.84
N ALA A 111 13.96 13.07 1.49
CA ALA A 111 13.91 14.15 2.47
C ALA A 111 14.46 13.73 3.84
N TYR A 112 14.33 12.45 4.22
CA TYR A 112 14.87 11.88 5.45
C TYR A 112 15.45 10.50 5.17
N PRO A 113 16.74 10.40 4.81
CA PRO A 113 17.38 9.14 4.43
C PRO A 113 17.43 8.07 5.53
N ALA A 114 17.28 8.47 6.80
CA ALA A 114 17.20 7.54 7.93
C ALA A 114 15.77 6.98 8.16
N ALA A 115 14.79 7.35 7.32
CA ALA A 115 13.44 6.81 7.37
C ALA A 115 13.45 5.28 7.22
N THR A 116 12.97 4.57 8.25
CA THR A 116 12.79 3.12 8.15
C THR A 116 11.49 2.78 7.43
N PRO A 117 11.37 1.61 6.77
CA PRO A 117 10.11 1.17 6.19
C PRO A 117 8.95 1.15 7.19
N ALA A 118 9.24 0.82 8.45
CA ALA A 118 8.25 0.83 9.53
C ALA A 118 7.73 2.26 9.80
N LYS A 119 8.61 3.27 9.82
CA LYS A 119 8.24 4.67 10.01
C LYS A 119 7.40 5.21 8.85
N ILE A 120 7.72 4.84 7.60
CA ILE A 120 6.90 5.18 6.44
C ILE A 120 5.49 4.58 6.57
N ARG A 121 5.39 3.29 6.93
CA ARG A 121 4.09 2.64 7.16
C ARG A 121 3.32 3.30 8.29
N GLU A 122 3.99 3.71 9.36
CA GLU A 122 3.38 4.43 10.48
C GLU A 122 2.76 5.76 10.03
N TRP A 123 3.47 6.57 9.24
CA TRP A 123 2.95 7.84 8.70
C TRP A 123 1.75 7.67 7.77
N ILE A 124 1.75 6.61 6.97
CA ILE A 124 0.62 6.29 6.09
C ILE A 124 -0.56 5.76 6.92
N ALA A 125 -0.31 4.87 7.87
CA ALA A 125 -1.32 4.24 8.71
C ALA A 125 -1.96 5.20 9.73
N SER A 126 -1.27 6.26 10.13
CA SER A 126 -1.84 7.31 10.99
C SER A 126 -2.86 8.19 10.27
N GLY A 127 -2.88 8.16 8.93
CA GLY A 127 -3.71 9.03 8.11
C GLY A 127 -3.14 10.44 7.91
N ASN A 128 -2.04 10.78 8.57
CA ASN A 128 -1.42 12.11 8.46
C ASN A 128 -0.81 12.37 7.08
N ALA A 129 -0.49 11.31 6.34
CA ALA A 129 0.01 11.40 4.97
C ALA A 129 -1.09 11.29 3.90
N THR A 130 -2.37 11.36 4.29
CA THR A 130 -3.50 11.07 3.39
C THR A 130 -4.63 12.08 3.50
N THR A 131 -5.44 12.18 2.45
CA THR A 131 -6.75 12.81 2.47
C THR A 131 -7.83 11.74 2.50
N SER A 132 -8.84 11.94 3.35
CA SER A 132 -9.99 11.02 3.45
C SER A 132 -10.65 10.78 2.09
N ALA A 133 -11.08 9.55 1.86
CA ALA A 133 -11.94 9.21 0.73
C ALA A 133 -13.31 9.90 0.86
N ALA A 134 -14.07 9.92 -0.23
CA ALA A 134 -15.45 10.37 -0.21
C ALA A 134 -16.30 9.52 0.75
N ASP A 135 -17.42 10.08 1.21
CA ASP A 135 -18.31 9.40 2.13
C ASP A 135 -18.82 8.05 1.56
N GLY A 136 -18.94 7.06 2.43
CA GLY A 136 -19.39 5.71 2.07
C GLY A 136 -18.27 4.72 1.71
N TYR A 137 -17.00 5.15 1.69
CA TYR A 137 -15.85 4.28 1.45
C TYR A 137 -15.06 4.03 2.75
N GLY A 138 -15.29 2.88 3.37
CA GLY A 138 -14.59 2.46 4.59
C GLY A 138 -13.15 1.98 4.36
N PRO A 139 -12.37 1.79 5.44
CA PRO A 139 -10.92 1.49 5.38
C PRO A 139 -10.59 0.18 4.66
N THR A 140 -11.53 -0.76 4.57
CA THR A 140 -11.34 -2.01 3.81
C THR A 140 -11.31 -1.80 2.29
N ARG A 141 -11.74 -0.63 1.80
CA ARG A 141 -11.67 -0.24 0.38
C ARG A 141 -10.50 0.69 0.09
N VAL A 142 -10.23 1.63 0.99
CA VAL A 142 -9.36 2.80 0.71
C VAL A 142 -8.18 2.93 1.67
N GLY A 143 -8.10 2.06 2.69
CA GLY A 143 -7.12 2.21 3.76
C GLY A 143 -7.33 3.51 4.52
N THR A 144 -6.26 4.29 4.67
CA THR A 144 -6.31 5.63 5.29
C THR A 144 -6.78 6.73 4.33
N GLY A 145 -6.92 6.43 3.04
CA GLY A 145 -7.41 7.36 2.02
C GLY A 145 -6.39 7.62 0.92
N LEU A 146 -6.57 8.74 0.22
CA LEU A 146 -5.74 9.15 -0.90
C LEU A 146 -4.38 9.64 -0.39
N ILE A 147 -3.28 9.05 -0.87
CA ILE A 147 -1.92 9.48 -0.53
C ILE A 147 -1.66 10.94 -0.95
N GLN A 148 -1.03 11.70 -0.05
CA GLN A 148 -0.59 13.07 -0.28
C GLN A 148 0.93 13.15 -0.13
N ALA A 149 1.63 13.33 -1.26
CA ALA A 149 3.08 13.30 -1.29
C ALA A 149 3.72 14.46 -0.50
N ASP A 150 3.10 15.64 -0.54
CA ASP A 150 3.50 16.82 0.21
C ASP A 150 3.39 16.60 1.73
N LEU A 151 2.29 16.00 2.20
CA LEU A 151 2.12 15.64 3.61
C LEU A 151 3.16 14.61 4.05
N LEU A 152 3.37 13.56 3.25
CA LEU A 152 4.35 12.52 3.57
C LEU A 152 5.78 13.08 3.62
N VAL A 153 6.16 13.93 2.66
CA VAL A 153 7.46 14.61 2.65
C VAL A 153 7.58 15.60 3.80
N GLY A 154 6.50 16.30 4.17
CA GLY A 154 6.45 17.18 5.33
C GLY A 154 6.74 16.44 6.63
N LEU A 155 6.11 15.27 6.83
CA LEU A 155 6.38 14.39 7.98
C LEU A 155 7.84 13.93 8.01
N ALA A 156 8.39 13.56 6.85
CA ALA A 156 9.78 13.16 6.74
C ALA A 156 10.75 14.29 7.14
N LYS A 157 10.53 15.50 6.63
CA LYS A 157 11.35 16.68 7.00
C LYS A 157 11.26 17.00 8.49
N ALA A 158 10.05 17.01 9.05
CA ALA A 158 9.84 17.28 10.47
C ALA A 158 10.57 16.26 11.37
N GLN A 159 10.61 14.99 10.96
CA GLN A 159 11.37 13.97 11.68
C GLN A 159 12.88 14.19 11.55
N ALA A 160 13.37 14.52 10.36
CA ALA A 160 14.78 14.84 10.14
C ALA A 160 15.25 16.00 11.03
N ASP A 161 14.44 17.06 11.13
CA ASP A 161 14.73 18.23 11.97
C ASP A 161 14.72 17.86 13.47
N THR A 162 13.79 17.01 13.89
CA THR A 162 13.71 16.51 15.27
C THR A 162 14.98 15.73 15.66
N ASP A 163 15.44 14.85 14.78
CA ASP A 163 16.64 14.04 15.02
C ASP A 163 17.90 14.91 15.03
N ALA A 164 17.99 15.90 14.15
CA ALA A 164 19.08 16.86 14.12
C ALA A 164 19.14 17.70 15.42
N ALA A 165 17.99 18.14 15.92
CA ALA A 165 17.89 18.85 17.19
C ALA A 165 18.32 17.99 18.38
N ALA A 166 17.91 16.72 18.42
CA ALA A 166 18.31 15.78 19.46
C ALA A 166 19.83 15.53 19.46
N ALA A 167 20.43 15.37 18.28
CA ALA A 167 21.88 15.20 18.15
C ALA A 167 22.68 16.45 18.57
N ALA A 168 22.11 17.65 18.38
CA ALA A 168 22.74 18.89 18.84
C ALA A 168 22.75 19.01 20.38
N GLN A 169 21.71 18.49 21.05
CA GLN A 169 21.62 18.51 22.51
C GLN A 169 22.61 17.55 23.17
N SER A 170 22.83 16.36 22.60
CA SER A 170 23.78 15.37 23.14
C SER A 170 25.25 15.77 23.03
N ASN A 171 25.58 16.78 22.20
CA ASN A 171 26.96 17.27 22.04
C ASN A 171 27.30 18.42 23.01
N ASN A 172 26.34 18.87 23.81
CA ASN A 172 26.49 19.94 24.80
C ASN A 172 26.49 19.44 26.26
N GLU A 173 26.46 18.12 26.46
CA GLU A 173 26.62 17.43 27.76
C GLU A 173 27.97 16.70 27.82
#